data_AF-A0A343VRP8-F1
#
_entry.id   AF-A0A343VRP8-F1
#
_cell.length_a   1.000
_cell.length_b   1.000
_cell.length_c   1.000
_cell.angle_alpha   90.00
_cell.angle_beta   90.00
_cell.angle_gamma   90.00
#
_symmetry.space_group_name_H-M   'P 1'
#
loop_
_entity.id
_entity.type
_entity.pdbx_description
1 polymer ?
#
loop_
_entity_poly.entity_id
_entity_poly.type
_entity_poly.pdbx_seq_one_letter_code
_entity_poly.pdbx_strand_id
1 'polypeptide(L)'
;MGAKSGIEWLVDENGRPGSTWNFVSGCSRVSPGCRFCYAEKIALRFAGTAAFPNGFRVTLHPKRWFLPLRWREGRRIFVNSTSDVFHEDIAFEVVVRAWAIMALAPRHTFIVLTKRADRMQELLSRSDFPGLVAAEVEALAGNPEVPLTKARRKAARQALGQWPPPNVWLGVSAENQEWADRRIPLLQRTPAAVRLVSLEPLIAPIDLDLPRCEIHDRDDIFLRDGEELCGSCVSDGWRGELSYGHWLDPLNGGLNWVLVGGESGAKGRVMDPQWARDLRDQCIEAGVGFHFKQFGEWGPAGSYGIGVLEPGRVYGTAARELTAGVQGREILHRVGKKAAGRELDGRIWDESPATLATVA
;
A
#
# COMPACT_ATOMS: atom_id res chain seq x y z
N MET A 1 -4.75 -20.53 -0.55
CA MET A 1 -4.63 -19.28 -1.34
C MET A 1 -5.54 -19.41 -2.53
N GLY A 2 -6.38 -18.40 -2.76
CA GLY A 2 -7.40 -18.46 -3.80
C GLY A 2 -6.87 -17.96 -5.14
N ALA A 3 -7.26 -18.63 -6.23
CA ALA A 3 -7.17 -18.09 -7.59
C ALA A 3 -8.08 -16.86 -7.81
N LYS A 4 -8.88 -16.49 -6.82
CA LYS A 4 -9.71 -15.28 -6.75
C LYS A 4 -9.58 -14.71 -5.34
N SER A 5 -9.27 -13.43 -5.24
CA SER A 5 -9.20 -12.68 -3.98
C SER A 5 -10.53 -11.96 -3.72
N GLY A 6 -10.90 -11.83 -2.44
CA GLY A 6 -12.01 -10.96 -2.01
C GLY A 6 -11.56 -9.54 -1.66
N ILE A 7 -10.34 -9.15 -2.05
CA ILE A 7 -9.79 -7.82 -1.84
C ILE A 7 -10.25 -6.93 -2.99
N GLU A 8 -11.05 -5.94 -2.66
CA GLU A 8 -11.70 -5.00 -3.57
C GLU A 8 -10.75 -4.23 -4.51
N TRP A 9 -9.64 -3.69 -4.01
CA TRP A 9 -8.69 -2.92 -4.82
C TRP A 9 -7.87 -3.78 -5.80
N LEU A 10 -8.03 -5.11 -5.75
CA LEU A 10 -7.47 -6.01 -6.76
C LEU A 10 -8.40 -6.25 -7.96
N VAL A 11 -9.61 -5.71 -7.94
CA VAL A 11 -10.50 -5.76 -9.10
C VAL A 11 -9.90 -4.88 -10.20
N ASP A 12 -9.82 -5.41 -11.43
CA ASP A 12 -9.33 -4.65 -12.58
C ASP A 12 -10.41 -3.75 -13.18
N GLU A 13 -10.02 -2.90 -14.12
CA GLU A 13 -10.91 -1.99 -14.86
C GLU A 13 -12.06 -2.68 -15.60
N ASN A 14 -11.97 -4.00 -15.83
CA ASN A 14 -13.02 -4.80 -16.45
C ASN A 14 -13.88 -5.56 -15.43
N GLY A 15 -13.74 -5.25 -14.14
CA GLY A 15 -14.48 -5.90 -13.06
C GLY A 15 -13.99 -7.31 -12.72
N ARG A 16 -12.82 -7.73 -13.20
CA ARG A 16 -12.31 -9.09 -12.91
C ARG A 16 -11.61 -9.12 -11.55
N PRO A 17 -11.88 -10.14 -10.72
CA PRO A 17 -11.24 -10.26 -9.42
C PRO A 17 -9.75 -10.61 -9.55
N GLY A 18 -8.89 -9.93 -8.80
CA GLY A 18 -7.48 -10.26 -8.72
C GLY A 18 -7.16 -11.46 -7.83
N SER A 19 -5.90 -11.62 -7.45
CA SER A 19 -5.39 -12.79 -6.71
C SER A 19 -4.37 -12.41 -5.64
N THR A 20 -4.07 -13.31 -4.71
CA THR A 20 -2.96 -13.14 -3.76
C THR A 20 -1.88 -14.18 -4.01
N TRP A 21 -0.62 -13.76 -3.91
CA TRP A 21 0.54 -14.65 -4.04
C TRP A 21 1.37 -14.59 -2.76
N ASN A 22 1.16 -15.56 -1.85
CA ASN A 22 1.84 -15.62 -0.55
C ASN A 22 2.88 -16.73 -0.53
N PHE A 23 4.04 -16.46 -1.13
CA PHE A 23 5.21 -17.36 -1.03
C PHE A 23 5.94 -17.22 0.32
N VAL A 24 5.62 -16.18 1.10
CA VAL A 24 5.97 -16.06 2.52
C VAL A 24 4.70 -15.94 3.35
N SER A 25 4.70 -16.47 4.57
CA SER A 25 3.71 -16.15 5.61
C SER A 25 4.39 -15.70 6.89
N GLY A 26 3.70 -14.89 7.70
CA GLY A 26 4.25 -14.42 8.97
C GLY A 26 5.01 -13.11 8.84
N CYS A 27 5.11 -12.38 9.95
CA CYS A 27 5.76 -11.07 10.05
C CYS A 27 6.04 -10.75 11.53
N SER A 28 6.67 -9.60 11.78
CA SER A 28 6.79 -8.99 13.10
C SER A 28 6.20 -7.57 13.08
N ARG A 29 5.79 -7.05 14.24
CA ARG A 29 5.17 -5.73 14.35
C ARG A 29 6.25 -4.64 14.33
N VAL A 30 6.07 -3.62 13.50
CA VAL A 30 7.04 -2.50 13.36
C VAL A 30 6.46 -1.13 13.69
N SER A 31 5.13 -1.02 13.83
CA SER A 31 4.48 0.26 14.05
C SER A 31 3.09 0.13 14.69
N PRO A 32 2.49 1.23 15.20
CA PRO A 32 1.17 1.21 15.85
C PRO A 32 0.04 0.62 14.98
N GLY A 33 0.13 0.71 13.66
CA GLY A 33 -0.79 0.09 12.71
C GLY A 33 -0.81 -1.44 12.80
N CYS A 34 0.25 -2.06 13.32
CA CYS A 34 0.34 -3.51 13.49
C CYS A 34 -0.39 -4.04 14.74
N ARG A 35 -0.84 -3.16 15.67
CA ARG A 35 -1.39 -3.56 16.98
C ARG A 35 -2.53 -4.58 16.88
N PHE A 36 -3.40 -4.46 15.87
CA PHE A 36 -4.54 -5.37 15.67
C PHE A 36 -4.51 -6.08 14.30
N CYS A 37 -3.31 -6.33 13.78
CA CYS A 37 -3.04 -6.93 12.47
C CYS A 37 -3.96 -8.13 12.16
N TYR A 38 -4.66 -8.06 11.02
CA TYR A 38 -5.51 -9.17 10.56
C TYR A 38 -4.68 -10.41 10.18
N ALA A 39 -3.49 -10.21 9.59
CA ALA A 39 -2.64 -11.30 9.14
C ALA A 39 -2.14 -12.13 10.34
N GLU A 40 -1.77 -11.47 11.44
CA GLU A 40 -1.39 -12.12 12.70
C GLU A 40 -2.54 -12.95 13.26
N LYS A 41 -3.75 -12.37 13.34
CA LYS A 41 -4.94 -13.09 13.81
C LYS A 41 -5.24 -14.33 12.96
N ILE A 42 -5.17 -14.21 11.63
CA ILE A 42 -5.38 -15.35 10.71
C ILE A 42 -4.29 -16.41 10.91
N ALA A 43 -3.03 -16.00 10.95
CA ALA A 43 -1.90 -16.91 11.09
C ALA A 43 -1.93 -17.68 12.42
N LEU A 44 -2.29 -17.01 13.52
CA LEU A 44 -2.46 -17.65 14.83
C LEU A 44 -3.68 -18.57 14.88
N ARG A 45 -4.80 -18.17 14.26
CA ARG A 45 -6.01 -19.02 14.17
C ARG A 45 -5.76 -20.33 13.42
N PHE A 46 -4.92 -20.30 12.38
CA PHE A 46 -4.60 -21.45 11.54
C PHE A 46 -3.17 -21.98 11.77
N ALA A 47 -2.59 -21.72 12.94
CA ALA A 47 -1.25 -22.19 13.27
C ALA A 47 -1.16 -23.73 13.19
N GLY A 48 -0.05 -24.24 12.66
CA GLY A 48 0.19 -25.68 12.44
C GLY A 48 -0.39 -26.24 11.14
N THR A 49 -1.20 -25.46 10.40
CA THR A 49 -1.67 -25.87 9.07
C THR A 49 -0.59 -25.69 8.00
N ALA A 50 -0.73 -26.33 6.84
CA ALA A 50 0.14 -26.07 5.69
C ALA A 50 0.12 -24.60 5.22
N ALA A 51 -0.93 -23.83 5.59
CA ALA A 51 -1.00 -22.41 5.30
C ALA A 51 -0.03 -21.60 6.18
N PHE A 52 0.04 -21.95 7.48
CA PHE A 52 0.79 -21.27 8.54
C PHE A 52 1.46 -22.30 9.49
N PRO A 53 2.46 -23.06 9.02
CA PRO A 53 3.02 -24.17 9.79
C PRO A 53 3.69 -23.70 11.08
N ASN A 54 4.23 -22.48 11.08
CA ASN A 54 4.88 -21.85 12.24
C ASN A 54 4.06 -20.67 12.81
N GLY A 55 2.74 -20.67 12.61
CA GLY A 55 1.88 -19.56 13.01
C GLY A 55 2.28 -18.27 12.30
N PHE A 56 2.55 -17.20 13.07
CA PHE A 56 2.93 -15.89 12.53
C PHE A 56 4.45 -15.70 12.38
N ARG A 57 5.27 -16.71 12.67
CA ARG A 57 6.72 -16.66 12.38
C ARG A 57 6.95 -16.65 10.87
N VAL A 58 7.88 -15.81 10.42
CA VAL A 58 8.29 -15.74 9.00
C VAL A 58 8.62 -17.13 8.50
N THR A 59 7.94 -17.53 7.42
CA THR A 59 8.05 -18.86 6.84
C THR A 59 7.96 -18.76 5.32
N LEU A 60 8.97 -19.29 4.65
CA LEU A 60 8.98 -19.47 3.20
C LEU A 60 8.15 -20.69 2.79
N HIS A 61 7.45 -20.60 1.66
CA HIS A 61 6.62 -21.67 1.11
C HIS A 61 7.06 -22.04 -0.32
N PRO A 62 8.06 -22.92 -0.48
CA PRO A 62 8.64 -23.23 -1.79
C PRO A 62 7.63 -23.71 -2.84
N LYS A 63 6.60 -24.45 -2.42
CA LYS A 63 5.54 -24.97 -3.31
C LYS A 63 4.68 -23.87 -3.95
N ARG A 64 4.79 -22.62 -3.51
CA ARG A 64 3.96 -21.49 -3.95
C ARG A 64 4.69 -20.56 -4.92
N TRP A 65 5.99 -20.74 -5.15
CA TRP A 65 6.81 -19.84 -5.98
C TRP A 65 6.22 -19.62 -7.37
N PHE A 66 5.93 -20.69 -8.10
CA PHE A 66 5.55 -20.57 -9.51
C PHE A 66 4.05 -20.39 -9.75
N LEU A 67 3.28 -20.02 -8.71
CA LEU A 67 1.84 -19.83 -8.83
C LEU A 67 1.48 -18.76 -9.89
N PRO A 68 2.12 -17.57 -9.95
CA PRO A 68 1.83 -16.57 -10.97
C PRO A 68 2.05 -17.10 -12.39
N LEU A 69 3.13 -17.86 -12.61
CA LEU A 69 3.46 -18.41 -13.93
C LEU A 69 2.42 -19.42 -14.44
N ARG A 70 1.61 -20.01 -13.56
CA ARG A 70 0.54 -20.96 -13.92
C ARG A 70 -0.74 -20.26 -14.37
N TRP A 71 -0.97 -19.00 -13.96
CA TRP A 71 -2.17 -18.27 -14.36
C TRP A 71 -2.07 -17.82 -15.82
N ARG A 72 -3.17 -18.01 -16.57
CA ARG A 72 -3.21 -17.75 -18.03
C ARG A 72 -3.65 -16.33 -18.35
N GLU A 73 -4.66 -15.87 -17.65
CA GLU A 73 -5.28 -14.56 -17.77
C GLU A 73 -4.51 -13.52 -16.96
N GLY A 74 -4.38 -12.31 -17.49
CA GLY A 74 -3.84 -11.17 -16.75
C GLY A 74 -4.68 -10.83 -15.52
N ARG A 75 -4.02 -10.42 -14.44
CA ARG A 75 -4.62 -10.22 -13.10
C ARG A 75 -3.82 -9.18 -12.33
N ARG A 76 -4.49 -8.43 -11.45
CA ARG A 76 -3.82 -7.74 -10.33
C ARG A 76 -3.53 -8.73 -9.20
N ILE A 77 -2.31 -8.76 -8.70
CA ILE A 77 -1.83 -9.73 -7.71
C ILE A 77 -1.26 -9.00 -6.50
N PHE A 78 -1.89 -9.14 -5.33
CA PHE A 78 -1.26 -8.70 -4.09
C PHE A 78 -0.20 -9.71 -3.64
N VAL A 79 1.05 -9.27 -3.61
CA VAL A 79 2.19 -10.06 -3.17
C VAL A 79 2.22 -10.07 -1.64
N ASN A 80 2.27 -11.27 -1.06
CA ASN A 80 2.47 -11.47 0.38
C ASN A 80 1.46 -10.75 1.29
N SER A 81 0.16 -10.81 0.94
CA SER A 81 -0.97 -10.36 1.76
C SER A 81 -1.05 -10.86 3.23
N THR A 82 -0.18 -11.76 3.68
CA THR A 82 -0.13 -12.27 5.06
C THR A 82 1.29 -12.26 5.65
N SER A 83 2.17 -11.46 5.06
CA SER A 83 3.58 -11.31 5.43
C SER A 83 4.09 -9.95 4.92
N ASP A 84 5.38 -9.68 5.10
CA ASP A 84 6.06 -8.55 4.47
C ASP A 84 7.27 -9.10 3.72
N VAL A 85 7.37 -8.86 2.40
CA VAL A 85 8.48 -9.41 1.58
C VAL A 85 9.84 -8.83 1.97
N PHE A 86 9.84 -7.64 2.60
CA PHE A 86 11.03 -6.97 3.08
C PHE A 86 11.26 -7.19 4.57
N HIS A 87 10.74 -8.26 5.17
CA HIS A 87 11.09 -8.63 6.54
C HIS A 87 12.59 -8.97 6.64
N GLU A 88 13.22 -8.65 7.78
CA GLU A 88 14.65 -8.88 8.06
C GLU A 88 15.06 -10.36 7.92
N ASP A 89 14.22 -11.27 8.42
CA ASP A 89 14.37 -12.73 8.25
C ASP A 89 14.21 -13.25 6.80
N ILE A 90 13.80 -12.40 5.86
CA ILE A 90 13.76 -12.77 4.43
C ILE A 90 15.10 -12.45 3.79
N ALA A 91 15.79 -13.50 3.36
CA ALA A 91 17.07 -13.41 2.68
C ALA A 91 16.97 -12.63 1.35
N PHE A 92 18.03 -11.94 0.98
CA PHE A 92 18.08 -11.10 -0.21
C PHE A 92 17.77 -11.88 -1.50
N GLU A 93 18.25 -13.12 -1.60
CA GLU A 93 18.05 -14.01 -2.73
C GLU A 93 16.56 -14.37 -2.93
N VAL A 94 15.77 -14.38 -1.85
CA VAL A 94 14.32 -14.57 -1.91
C VAL A 94 13.65 -13.35 -2.58
N VAL A 95 14.14 -12.13 -2.28
CA VAL A 95 13.65 -10.90 -2.92
C VAL A 95 14.03 -10.89 -4.40
N VAL A 96 15.29 -11.19 -4.75
CA VAL A 96 15.74 -11.33 -6.15
C VAL A 96 14.86 -12.31 -6.92
N ARG A 97 14.61 -13.50 -6.36
CA ARG A 97 13.77 -14.53 -6.98
C ARG A 97 12.32 -14.11 -7.14
N ALA A 98 11.76 -13.38 -6.17
CA ALA A 98 10.41 -12.85 -6.29
C ALA A 98 10.31 -11.87 -7.47
N TRP A 99 11.26 -10.94 -7.60
CA TRP A 99 11.32 -10.01 -8.74
C TRP A 99 11.49 -10.73 -10.08
N ALA A 100 12.34 -11.76 -10.14
CA ALA A 100 12.50 -12.57 -11.34
C ALA A 100 11.18 -13.24 -11.78
N ILE A 101 10.41 -13.79 -10.85
CA ILE A 101 9.10 -14.39 -11.16
C ILE A 101 8.09 -13.34 -11.61
N MET A 102 8.10 -12.14 -11.01
CA MET A 102 7.23 -11.04 -11.44
C MET A 102 7.57 -10.56 -12.87
N ALA A 103 8.87 -10.47 -13.18
CA ALA A 103 9.36 -10.13 -14.52
C ALA A 103 9.03 -11.23 -15.57
N LEU A 104 9.08 -12.50 -15.18
CA LEU A 104 8.67 -13.64 -16.02
C LEU A 104 7.16 -13.69 -16.31
N ALA A 105 6.36 -12.85 -15.65
CA ALA A 105 4.91 -12.85 -15.75
C ALA A 105 4.34 -11.46 -16.14
N PRO A 106 4.76 -10.88 -17.29
CA PRO A 106 4.46 -9.48 -17.65
C PRO A 106 2.97 -9.18 -17.87
N ARG A 107 2.13 -10.22 -17.97
CA ARG A 107 0.67 -10.13 -18.08
C ARG A 107 -0.06 -9.83 -16.78
N HIS A 108 0.63 -9.96 -15.65
CA HIS A 108 0.05 -9.66 -14.36
C HIS A 108 0.62 -8.35 -13.84
N THR A 109 -0.23 -7.57 -13.18
CA THR A 109 0.21 -6.45 -12.35
C THR A 109 0.42 -6.96 -10.94
N PHE A 110 1.64 -6.87 -10.43
CA PHE A 110 1.97 -7.21 -9.06
C PHE A 110 1.94 -5.96 -8.20
N ILE A 111 1.27 -6.03 -7.06
CA ILE A 111 1.20 -4.95 -6.08
C ILE A 111 1.93 -5.43 -4.84
N VAL A 112 3.01 -4.74 -4.48
CA VAL A 112 3.84 -5.03 -3.31
C VAL A 112 3.64 -3.90 -2.30
N LEU A 113 3.19 -4.24 -1.09
CA LEU A 113 3.03 -3.29 0.01
C LEU A 113 3.93 -3.68 1.18
N THR A 114 4.54 -2.69 1.83
CA THR A 114 5.41 -2.91 2.99
C THR A 114 5.28 -1.82 4.05
N LYS A 115 5.62 -2.15 5.30
CA LYS A 115 5.89 -1.16 6.35
C LYS A 115 7.39 -0.94 6.60
N ARG A 116 8.25 -1.62 5.85
CA ARG A 116 9.72 -1.66 5.96
C ARG A 116 10.35 -0.95 4.76
N ALA A 117 9.99 0.32 4.61
CA ALA A 117 10.35 1.13 3.45
C ALA A 117 11.88 1.34 3.34
N ASP A 118 12.57 1.35 4.48
CA ASP A 118 14.03 1.39 4.61
C ASP A 118 14.68 0.18 3.92
N ARG A 119 14.27 -1.03 4.28
CA ARG A 119 14.80 -2.26 3.69
C ARG A 119 14.40 -2.41 2.23
N MET A 120 13.19 -2.00 1.85
CA MET A 120 12.79 -1.94 0.45
C MET A 120 13.72 -1.03 -0.36
N GLN A 121 13.94 0.19 0.11
CA GLN A 121 14.79 1.16 -0.58
C GLN A 121 16.24 0.67 -0.65
N GLU A 122 16.79 0.13 0.45
CA GLU A 122 18.15 -0.41 0.51
C GLU A 122 18.37 -1.50 -0.53
N LEU A 123 17.48 -2.50 -0.59
CA LEU A 123 17.65 -3.66 -1.46
C LEU A 123 17.40 -3.33 -2.93
N LEU A 124 16.34 -2.57 -3.23
CA LEU A 124 15.93 -2.31 -4.61
C LEU A 124 16.75 -1.20 -5.29
N SER A 125 17.45 -0.36 -4.52
CA SER A 125 18.30 0.71 -5.06
C SER A 125 19.75 0.26 -5.29
N ARG A 126 20.10 -1.00 -4.98
CA ARG A 126 21.45 -1.52 -5.27
C ARG A 126 21.68 -1.55 -6.78
N SER A 127 22.87 -1.11 -7.21
CA SER A 127 23.25 -1.08 -8.62
C SER A 127 23.33 -2.47 -9.27
N ASP A 128 23.58 -3.52 -8.49
CA ASP A 128 23.67 -4.90 -8.97
C ASP A 128 22.32 -5.65 -8.99
N PHE A 129 21.28 -5.13 -8.31
CA PHE A 129 19.99 -5.79 -8.18
C PHE A 129 19.32 -6.10 -9.53
N PRO A 130 19.28 -5.18 -10.53
CA PRO A 130 18.73 -5.51 -11.85
C PRO A 130 19.48 -6.66 -12.53
N GLY A 131 20.81 -6.69 -12.40
CA GLY A 131 21.66 -7.75 -12.97
C GLY A 131 21.41 -9.10 -12.32
N LEU A 132 21.25 -9.13 -11.00
CA LEU A 132 20.90 -10.34 -10.24
C LEU A 132 19.52 -10.87 -10.63
N VAL A 133 18.52 -9.98 -10.79
CA VAL A 133 17.18 -10.35 -11.27
C VAL A 133 17.25 -10.93 -12.67
N ALA A 134 17.99 -10.31 -13.60
CA ALA A 134 18.15 -10.80 -14.96
C ALA A 134 18.82 -12.20 -15.01
N ALA A 135 19.85 -12.42 -14.19
CA ALA A 135 20.50 -13.72 -14.07
C ALA A 135 19.55 -14.80 -13.54
N GLU A 136 18.76 -14.50 -12.51
CA GLU A 136 17.76 -15.43 -11.97
C GLU A 136 16.62 -15.69 -12.98
N VAL A 137 16.21 -14.69 -13.76
CA VAL A 137 15.25 -14.88 -14.85
C VAL A 137 15.78 -15.87 -15.89
N GLU A 138 17.02 -15.73 -16.35
CA GLU A 138 17.61 -16.67 -17.31
C GLU A 138 17.74 -18.08 -16.73
N ALA A 139 18.13 -18.20 -15.46
CA ALA A 139 18.19 -19.49 -14.77
C ALA A 139 16.81 -20.18 -14.72
N LEU A 140 15.77 -19.45 -14.31
CA LEU A 140 14.39 -19.96 -14.27
C LEU A 140 13.85 -20.26 -15.67
N ALA A 141 14.16 -19.42 -16.66
CA ALA A 141 13.77 -19.59 -18.06
C ALA A 141 14.60 -20.65 -18.79
N GLY A 142 15.67 -21.18 -18.20
CA GLY A 142 16.40 -22.37 -18.67
C GLY A 142 15.88 -23.67 -18.04
N ASN A 143 15.28 -23.59 -16.85
CA ASN A 143 14.85 -24.76 -16.10
C ASN A 143 13.55 -25.39 -16.70
N PRO A 144 13.52 -26.70 -17.02
CA PRO A 144 12.34 -27.38 -17.56
C PRO A 144 11.21 -27.58 -16.52
N GLU A 145 11.50 -27.55 -15.22
CA GLU A 145 10.51 -27.71 -14.15
C GLU A 145 9.68 -26.44 -13.90
N VAL A 146 10.16 -25.28 -14.38
CA VAL A 146 9.45 -24.01 -14.28
C VAL A 146 8.32 -23.99 -15.31
N PRO A 147 7.05 -23.73 -14.90
CA PRO A 147 5.87 -23.86 -15.76
C PRO A 147 5.71 -22.71 -16.77
N LEU A 148 6.66 -22.62 -17.71
CA LEU A 148 6.73 -21.62 -18.77
C LEU A 148 6.69 -22.27 -20.15
N THR A 149 5.74 -21.83 -20.99
CA THR A 149 5.69 -22.21 -22.41
C THR A 149 6.82 -21.53 -23.20
N LYS A 150 7.19 -22.07 -24.38
CA LYS A 150 8.20 -21.45 -25.26
C LYS A 150 7.87 -19.99 -25.59
N ALA A 151 6.60 -19.70 -25.89
CA ALA A 151 6.13 -18.34 -26.17
C ALA A 151 6.33 -17.41 -24.96
N ARG A 152 6.04 -17.89 -23.74
CA ARG A 152 6.23 -17.11 -22.50
C ARG A 152 7.71 -16.89 -22.17
N ARG A 153 8.58 -17.86 -22.44
CA ARG A 153 10.04 -17.68 -22.32
C ARG A 153 10.53 -16.57 -23.24
N LYS A 154 10.05 -16.52 -24.50
CA LYS A 154 10.38 -15.45 -25.45
C LYS A 154 9.88 -14.08 -24.98
N ALA A 155 8.60 -13.98 -24.59
CA ALA A 155 8.02 -12.73 -24.13
C ALA A 155 8.71 -12.18 -22.88
N ALA A 156 9.05 -13.05 -21.91
CA ALA A 156 9.77 -12.64 -20.71
C ALA A 156 11.18 -12.11 -21.03
N ARG A 157 11.90 -12.74 -21.97
CA ARG A 157 13.21 -12.24 -22.45
C ARG A 157 13.13 -10.89 -23.15
N GLN A 158 12.04 -10.61 -23.85
CA GLN A 158 11.84 -9.30 -24.49
C GLN A 158 11.52 -8.21 -23.46
N ALA A 159 10.88 -8.57 -22.35
CA ALA A 159 10.58 -7.64 -21.25
C ALA A 159 11.79 -7.34 -20.35
N LEU A 160 12.85 -8.16 -20.39
CA LEU A 160 14.06 -8.08 -19.54
C LEU A 160 14.90 -6.79 -19.69
N GLY A 161 14.50 -5.84 -20.53
CA GLY A 161 15.18 -4.56 -20.72
C GLY A 161 14.54 -3.36 -20.02
N GLN A 162 13.36 -3.51 -19.41
CA GLN A 162 12.69 -2.41 -18.73
C GLN A 162 12.91 -2.51 -17.22
N TRP A 163 13.59 -1.51 -16.67
CA TRP A 163 13.84 -1.40 -15.24
C TRP A 163 13.36 -0.05 -14.70
N PRO A 164 12.62 -0.02 -13.59
CA PRO A 164 12.02 -1.16 -12.87
C PRO A 164 10.99 -1.92 -13.74
N PRO A 165 10.66 -3.20 -13.43
CA PRO A 165 9.67 -3.94 -14.20
C PRO A 165 8.32 -3.20 -14.17
N PRO A 166 7.75 -2.87 -15.34
CA PRO A 166 6.63 -1.93 -15.42
C PRO A 166 5.32 -2.52 -14.83
N ASN A 167 5.27 -3.85 -14.72
CA ASN A 167 4.17 -4.60 -14.13
C ASN A 167 4.32 -4.84 -12.61
N VAL A 168 5.31 -4.24 -11.96
CA VAL A 168 5.52 -4.31 -10.50
C VAL A 168 5.29 -2.93 -9.89
N TRP A 169 4.20 -2.81 -9.14
CA TRP A 169 3.79 -1.61 -8.43
C TRP A 169 4.22 -1.72 -6.98
N LEU A 170 4.88 -0.67 -6.48
CA LEU A 170 5.44 -0.64 -5.14
C LEU A 170 4.65 0.33 -4.28
N GLY A 171 4.50 -0.02 -3.01
CA GLY A 171 3.92 0.89 -2.06
C GLY A 171 4.31 0.65 -0.63
N VAL A 172 4.06 1.68 0.16
CA VAL A 172 4.25 1.66 1.60
C VAL A 172 2.90 1.80 2.28
N SER A 173 2.76 1.22 3.46
CA SER A 173 1.63 1.54 4.33
C SER A 173 2.01 2.59 5.36
N ALA A 174 1.11 3.51 5.66
CA ALA A 174 1.23 4.45 6.77
C ALA A 174 -0.09 4.50 7.55
N GLU A 175 -0.02 4.79 8.84
CA GLU A 175 -1.20 4.80 9.73
C GLU A 175 -1.50 6.19 10.32
N ASN A 176 -0.51 7.09 10.27
CA ASN A 176 -0.55 8.47 10.74
C ASN A 176 0.53 9.29 10.00
N GLN A 177 0.57 10.61 10.24
CA GLN A 177 1.53 11.52 9.59
C GLN A 177 2.99 11.10 9.83
N GLU A 178 3.37 10.80 11.07
CA GLU A 178 4.74 10.39 11.42
C GLU A 178 5.25 9.23 10.54
N TRP A 179 4.41 8.22 10.28
CA TRP A 179 4.78 7.09 9.43
C TRP A 179 4.68 7.39 7.95
N ALA A 180 3.83 8.33 7.53
CA ALA A 180 3.81 8.84 6.17
C ALA A 180 5.13 9.57 5.86
N ASP A 181 5.53 10.50 6.73
CA ASP A 181 6.77 11.28 6.64
C ASP A 181 8.01 10.39 6.55
N ARG A 182 8.02 9.29 7.32
CA ARG A 182 9.14 8.34 7.29
C ARG A 182 9.19 7.47 6.05
N ARG A 183 8.04 7.03 5.52
CA ARG A 183 7.98 5.94 4.54
C ARG A 183 7.79 6.42 3.11
N ILE A 184 7.03 7.49 2.88
CA ILE A 184 6.74 7.98 1.53
C ILE A 184 8.00 8.51 0.83
N PRO A 185 8.88 9.31 1.47
CA PRO A 185 10.11 9.76 0.82
C PRO A 185 11.04 8.60 0.43
N LEU A 186 11.06 7.52 1.22
CA LEU A 186 11.82 6.31 0.89
C LEU A 186 11.24 5.61 -0.35
N LEU A 187 9.92 5.56 -0.49
CA LEU A 187 9.26 5.04 -1.70
C LEU A 187 9.56 5.91 -2.93
N GLN A 188 9.55 7.24 -2.80
CA GLN A 188 9.89 8.16 -3.90
C GLN A 188 11.32 7.92 -4.41
N ARG A 189 12.27 7.73 -3.49
CA ARG A 189 13.67 7.39 -3.80
C ARG A 189 13.89 5.94 -4.26
N THR A 190 12.90 5.07 -4.16
CA THR A 190 12.98 3.68 -4.61
C THR A 190 12.63 3.58 -6.10
N PRO A 191 13.38 2.79 -6.91
CA PRO A 191 13.00 2.51 -8.29
C PRO A 191 11.64 1.80 -8.37
N ALA A 192 10.60 2.51 -8.84
CA ALA A 192 9.25 2.01 -8.99
C ALA A 192 8.61 2.52 -10.29
N ALA A 193 7.88 1.65 -10.99
CA ALA A 193 7.10 2.04 -12.17
C ALA A 193 5.79 2.74 -11.78
N VAL A 194 5.19 2.29 -10.68
CA VAL A 194 4.01 2.90 -10.05
C VAL A 194 4.24 2.89 -8.55
N ARG A 195 3.97 4.02 -7.91
CA ARG A 195 4.05 4.22 -6.47
C ARG A 195 2.65 4.36 -5.89
N LEU A 196 2.35 3.58 -4.86
CA LEU A 196 1.11 3.72 -4.11
C LEU A 196 1.37 3.85 -2.61
N VAL A 197 0.45 4.48 -1.91
CA VAL A 197 0.42 4.48 -0.45
C VAL A 197 -0.86 3.83 0.04
N SER A 198 -0.73 2.96 1.04
CA SER A 198 -1.87 2.37 1.74
C SER A 198 -1.97 2.96 3.13
N LEU A 199 -2.88 3.91 3.29
CA LEU A 199 -3.16 4.59 4.54
C LEU A 199 -4.07 3.71 5.42
N GLU A 200 -3.50 2.59 5.87
CA GLU A 200 -4.22 1.50 6.51
C GLU A 200 -3.44 0.75 7.63
N PRO A 201 -4.04 0.60 8.82
CA PRO A 201 -5.27 1.29 9.24
C PRO A 201 -5.01 2.80 9.41
N LEU A 202 -5.90 3.66 8.91
CA LEU A 202 -5.82 5.10 9.19
C LEU A 202 -6.31 5.37 10.62
N ILE A 203 -5.39 5.77 11.50
CA ILE A 203 -5.65 5.93 12.94
C ILE A 203 -5.42 7.37 13.43
N ALA A 204 -4.97 8.25 12.55
CA ALA A 204 -4.78 9.68 12.77
C ALA A 204 -4.85 10.39 11.39
N PRO A 205 -5.08 11.71 11.35
CA PRO A 205 -5.05 12.45 10.09
C PRO A 205 -3.68 12.35 9.42
N ILE A 206 -3.70 12.40 8.09
CA ILE A 206 -2.53 12.47 7.22
C ILE A 206 -2.84 13.52 6.17
N ASP A 207 -1.87 14.39 5.95
CA ASP A 207 -1.84 15.36 4.88
C ASP A 207 -0.73 14.96 3.90
N LEU A 208 -1.12 14.68 2.65
CA LEU A 208 -0.21 14.28 1.58
C LEU A 208 0.22 15.47 0.71
N ASP A 209 -0.38 16.63 0.92
CA ASP A 209 -0.18 17.83 0.13
C ASP A 209 0.71 18.86 0.86
N LEU A 210 1.28 18.47 2.01
CA LEU A 210 2.18 19.34 2.78
C LEU A 210 3.40 19.73 1.94
N PRO A 211 3.71 21.04 1.81
CA PRO A 211 4.90 21.45 1.11
C PRO A 211 6.16 21.10 1.90
N ARG A 212 7.20 20.58 1.21
CA ARG A 212 8.42 20.06 1.84
C ARG A 212 9.66 20.37 1.04
N CYS A 213 10.62 21.04 1.67
CA CYS A 213 11.93 21.21 1.06
C CYS A 213 12.78 19.94 1.16
N GLU A 214 13.11 19.29 0.03
CA GLU A 214 14.01 18.12 0.02
C GLU A 214 15.46 18.45 0.41
N ILE A 215 15.90 19.71 0.24
CA ILE A 215 17.28 20.14 0.53
C ILE A 215 17.50 20.24 2.05
N HIS A 216 16.50 20.73 2.78
CA HIS A 216 16.62 21.02 4.22
C HIS A 216 15.77 20.11 5.10
N ASP A 217 14.91 19.26 4.52
CA ASP A 217 14.01 18.31 5.20
C ASP A 217 13.19 19.00 6.31
N ARG A 218 12.64 20.19 6.00
CA ARG A 218 11.97 21.08 6.95
C ARG A 218 10.63 21.61 6.42
N ASP A 219 9.76 21.90 7.39
CA ASP A 219 8.45 22.54 7.23
C ASP A 219 8.54 24.08 7.20
N ASP A 220 9.73 24.67 6.98
CA ASP A 220 9.95 26.13 6.94
C ASP A 220 9.53 26.73 5.59
N ILE A 221 8.42 26.24 5.04
CA ILE A 221 7.82 26.73 3.82
C ILE A 221 6.88 27.89 4.14
N PHE A 222 7.04 28.99 3.43
CA PHE A 222 6.17 30.16 3.51
C PHE A 222 5.73 30.59 2.11
N LEU A 223 4.52 31.13 2.02
CA LEU A 223 4.00 31.71 0.79
C LEU A 223 4.51 33.13 0.61
N ARG A 224 5.02 33.44 -0.58
CA ARG A 224 5.37 34.80 -1.02
C ARG A 224 4.92 35.00 -2.45
N ASP A 225 4.06 36.00 -2.68
CA ASP A 225 3.55 36.35 -4.00
C ASP A 225 2.85 35.19 -4.76
N GLY A 226 2.30 34.22 -4.01
CA GLY A 226 1.65 33.03 -4.57
C GLY A 226 2.58 31.83 -4.78
N GLU A 227 3.87 31.98 -4.49
CA GLU A 227 4.87 30.92 -4.58
C GLU A 227 5.22 30.38 -3.19
N GLU A 228 5.37 29.06 -3.06
CA GLU A 228 5.90 28.43 -1.86
C GLU A 228 7.43 28.47 -1.84
N LEU A 229 8.00 28.99 -0.74
CA LEU A 229 9.44 29.18 -0.58
C LEU A 229 9.94 28.60 0.73
N CYS A 230 11.11 27.95 0.72
CA CYS A 230 11.78 27.45 1.93
C CYS A 230 12.69 28.55 2.47
N GLY A 231 12.50 28.92 3.75
CA GLY A 231 13.31 29.93 4.42
C GLY A 231 14.80 29.65 4.36
N SER A 232 15.18 28.39 4.51
CA SER A 232 16.57 27.94 4.43
C SER A 232 17.12 27.98 2.99
N CYS A 233 16.36 27.53 1.98
CA CYS A 233 16.75 27.67 0.57
C CYS A 233 16.97 29.13 0.15
N VAL A 234 16.04 30.01 0.52
CA VAL A 234 16.15 31.44 0.24
C VAL A 234 17.38 32.03 0.93
N SER A 235 17.67 31.61 2.16
CA SER A 235 18.86 32.03 2.90
C SER A 235 20.17 31.54 2.27
N ASP A 236 20.16 30.36 1.67
CA ASP A 236 21.29 29.78 0.93
C ASP A 236 21.47 30.37 -0.48
N GLY A 237 20.66 31.39 -0.84
CA GLY A 237 20.78 32.12 -2.10
C GLY A 237 20.05 31.46 -3.28
N TRP A 238 19.23 30.44 -3.02
CA TRP A 238 18.40 29.82 -4.04
C TRP A 238 17.19 30.72 -4.39
N ARG A 239 16.85 30.82 -5.69
CA ARG A 239 15.84 31.75 -6.24
C ARG A 239 14.81 31.07 -7.16
N GLY A 240 14.61 29.76 -7.03
CA GLY A 240 13.59 29.02 -7.80
C GLY A 240 12.24 28.98 -7.07
N GLU A 241 11.20 28.50 -7.76
CA GLU A 241 9.97 28.00 -7.13
C GLU A 241 10.25 26.64 -6.51
N LEU A 242 9.83 26.39 -5.26
CA LEU A 242 9.85 25.04 -4.70
C LEU A 242 8.89 24.15 -5.49
N SER A 243 9.40 23.39 -6.47
CA SER A 243 8.57 22.41 -7.18
C SER A 243 8.53 21.03 -6.50
N TYR A 244 8.94 20.94 -5.24
CA TYR A 244 9.05 19.67 -4.54
C TYR A 244 8.49 19.87 -3.13
N GLY A 245 7.49 19.07 -2.80
CA GLY A 245 6.70 19.17 -1.58
C GLY A 245 5.45 18.31 -1.62
N HIS A 246 4.75 18.31 -2.74
CA HIS A 246 3.55 17.49 -2.90
C HIS A 246 3.92 16.03 -3.18
N TRP A 247 3.59 15.12 -2.26
CA TRP A 247 3.75 13.69 -2.54
C TRP A 247 2.82 13.24 -3.67
N LEU A 248 1.77 14.02 -3.96
CA LEU A 248 0.77 13.79 -4.98
C LEU A 248 1.17 14.34 -6.36
N ASP A 249 2.39 14.08 -6.82
CA ASP A 249 2.84 14.44 -8.16
C ASP A 249 3.21 13.20 -9.01
N PRO A 250 2.24 12.55 -9.67
CA PRO A 250 2.49 11.33 -10.42
C PRO A 250 3.40 11.54 -11.65
N LEU A 251 3.57 12.77 -12.13
CA LEU A 251 4.39 13.08 -13.30
C LEU A 251 5.88 13.23 -12.93
N ASN A 252 6.17 13.68 -11.71
CA ASN A 252 7.54 13.89 -11.23
C ASN A 252 7.99 12.88 -10.16
N GLY A 253 7.46 11.65 -10.23
CA GLY A 253 7.92 10.54 -9.39
C GLY A 253 7.26 10.45 -8.01
N GLY A 254 6.20 11.21 -7.77
CA GLY A 254 5.31 11.10 -6.62
C GLY A 254 4.36 9.89 -6.68
N LEU A 255 3.30 9.95 -5.88
CA LEU A 255 2.32 8.90 -5.71
C LEU A 255 1.35 8.86 -6.89
N ASN A 256 1.06 7.66 -7.38
CA ASN A 256 0.08 7.41 -8.43
C ASN A 256 -1.27 6.94 -7.87
N TRP A 257 -1.29 6.43 -6.63
CA TRP A 257 -2.48 5.80 -6.05
C TRP A 257 -2.48 5.85 -4.53
N VAL A 258 -3.61 6.27 -3.95
CA VAL A 258 -3.82 6.34 -2.50
C VAL A 258 -4.95 5.41 -2.11
N LEU A 259 -4.66 4.39 -1.30
CA LEU A 259 -5.65 3.51 -0.69
C LEU A 259 -5.93 4.00 0.74
N VAL A 260 -7.19 4.19 1.11
CA VAL A 260 -7.60 4.63 2.45
C VAL A 260 -8.53 3.61 3.09
N GLY A 261 -8.26 3.24 4.34
CA GLY A 261 -9.12 2.29 5.05
C GLY A 261 -8.94 2.26 6.57
N GLY A 262 -10.07 2.04 7.25
CA GLY A 262 -10.11 1.85 8.69
C GLY A 262 -9.72 0.43 9.13
N GLU A 263 -9.54 0.26 10.43
CA GLU A 263 -9.07 -0.99 11.03
C GLU A 263 -10.17 -2.03 11.19
N SER A 264 -9.92 -3.26 10.76
CA SER A 264 -10.86 -4.38 10.87
C SER A 264 -10.61 -5.30 12.07
N GLY A 265 -11.64 -6.08 12.41
CA GLY A 265 -11.72 -7.05 13.49
C GLY A 265 -12.15 -6.43 14.82
N ALA A 266 -12.68 -7.22 15.76
CA ALA A 266 -13.36 -6.77 16.98
C ALA A 266 -12.67 -5.69 17.85
N LYS A 267 -11.36 -5.47 17.69
CA LYS A 267 -10.58 -4.43 18.39
C LYS A 267 -10.18 -3.25 17.48
N GLY A 268 -10.75 -3.16 16.28
CA GLY A 268 -10.43 -2.13 15.30
C GLY A 268 -10.71 -0.75 15.87
N ARG A 269 -9.74 0.15 15.70
CA ARG A 269 -9.83 1.56 16.04
C ARG A 269 -10.74 2.31 15.08
N VAL A 270 -11.32 3.39 15.58
CA VAL A 270 -12.16 4.31 14.80
C VAL A 270 -11.26 5.11 13.86
N MET A 271 -11.71 5.29 12.62
CA MET A 271 -11.17 6.27 11.68
C MET A 271 -12.18 7.41 11.59
N ASP A 272 -11.74 8.65 11.82
CA ASP A 272 -12.61 9.81 11.59
C ASP A 272 -12.94 9.92 10.09
N PRO A 273 -14.22 10.02 9.68
CA PRO A 273 -14.59 10.15 8.28
C PRO A 273 -13.96 11.37 7.61
N GLN A 274 -13.71 12.44 8.37
CA GLN A 274 -13.11 13.66 7.82
C GLN A 274 -11.71 13.38 7.27
N TRP A 275 -10.91 12.52 7.92
CA TRP A 275 -9.58 12.19 7.41
C TRP A 275 -9.62 11.53 6.03
N ALA A 276 -10.63 10.68 5.77
CA ALA A 276 -10.81 10.06 4.46
C ALA A 276 -11.29 11.06 3.40
N ARG A 277 -12.08 12.07 3.79
CA ARG A 277 -12.52 13.15 2.89
C ARG A 277 -11.38 14.09 2.54
N ASP A 278 -10.58 14.48 3.51
CA ASP A 278 -9.42 15.35 3.28
C ASP A 278 -8.47 14.68 2.28
N LEU A 279 -8.15 13.39 2.49
CA LEU A 279 -7.33 12.60 1.57
C LEU A 279 -7.95 12.43 0.18
N ARG A 280 -9.27 12.26 0.10
CA ARG A 280 -10.00 12.23 -1.17
C ARG A 280 -9.83 13.54 -1.92
N ASP A 281 -10.09 14.65 -1.25
CA ASP A 281 -10.10 15.98 -1.87
C ASP A 281 -8.69 16.35 -2.36
N GLN A 282 -7.65 16.07 -1.56
CA GLN A 282 -6.25 16.19 -1.98
C GLN A 282 -5.94 15.35 -3.23
N CYS A 283 -6.40 14.09 -3.29
CA CYS A 283 -6.16 13.24 -4.46
C CYS A 283 -6.90 13.75 -5.72
N ILE A 284 -8.14 14.22 -5.57
CA ILE A 284 -8.93 14.76 -6.69
C ILE A 284 -8.25 16.02 -7.24
N GLU A 285 -7.83 16.93 -6.37
CA GLU A 285 -7.14 18.16 -6.74
C GLU A 285 -5.83 17.87 -7.50
N ALA A 286 -5.07 16.88 -7.03
CA ALA A 286 -3.82 16.46 -7.66
C ALA A 286 -3.99 15.51 -8.87
N GLY A 287 -5.22 15.09 -9.21
CA GLY A 287 -5.46 14.11 -10.27
C GLY A 287 -4.88 12.71 -9.99
N VAL A 288 -4.67 12.37 -8.72
CA VAL A 288 -4.16 11.06 -8.26
C VAL A 288 -5.33 10.11 -7.99
N GLY A 289 -5.14 8.82 -8.32
CA GLY A 289 -6.17 7.81 -8.03
C GLY A 289 -6.43 7.70 -6.53
N PHE A 290 -7.69 7.85 -6.12
CA PHE A 290 -8.15 7.65 -4.75
C PHE A 290 -8.95 6.34 -4.64
N HIS A 291 -8.69 5.53 -3.63
CA HIS A 291 -9.48 4.32 -3.39
C HIS A 291 -9.91 4.28 -1.93
N PHE A 292 -11.21 4.44 -1.70
CA PHE A 292 -11.77 4.26 -0.36
C PHE A 292 -12.14 2.79 -0.16
N LYS A 293 -11.36 2.12 0.67
CA LYS A 293 -11.51 0.70 0.91
C LYS A 293 -12.75 0.40 1.75
N GLN A 294 -12.81 1.02 2.93
CA GLN A 294 -13.85 0.84 3.96
C GLN A 294 -13.52 1.63 5.24
N PHE A 295 -14.52 1.84 6.10
CA PHE A 295 -14.32 2.41 7.45
C PHE A 295 -13.77 1.43 8.51
N GLY A 296 -13.60 0.14 8.20
CA GLY A 296 -13.17 -0.85 9.17
C GLY A 296 -14.35 -1.40 9.97
N GLU A 297 -14.23 -1.52 11.29
CA GLU A 297 -15.35 -2.01 12.14
C GLU A 297 -16.41 -0.96 12.47
N TRP A 298 -16.16 0.31 12.13
CA TRP A 298 -16.99 1.44 12.50
C TRP A 298 -17.65 2.03 11.26
N GLY A 299 -18.86 2.54 11.36
CA GLY A 299 -19.55 3.18 10.23
C GLY A 299 -20.69 4.09 10.70
N PRO A 300 -21.19 4.97 9.81
CA PRO A 300 -22.35 5.80 10.10
C PRO A 300 -23.58 4.91 10.27
N ALA A 301 -24.28 5.02 11.40
CA ALA A 301 -25.49 4.25 11.66
C ALA A 301 -26.49 5.10 12.43
N GLY A 302 -27.75 5.09 12.04
CA GLY A 302 -28.80 5.90 12.66
C GLY A 302 -29.21 5.52 14.10
N SER A 303 -28.33 5.06 15.01
CA SER A 303 -28.59 4.94 16.48
C SER A 303 -27.40 4.46 17.38
N TYR A 304 -27.32 5.06 18.59
CA TYR A 304 -26.33 5.21 19.72
C TYR A 304 -25.54 4.01 20.35
N GLY A 305 -24.25 4.22 20.75
CA GLY A 305 -23.46 3.50 21.81
C GLY A 305 -21.92 3.84 21.98
N ILE A 306 -21.44 4.11 23.23
CA ILE A 306 -20.07 4.58 23.67
C ILE A 306 -18.98 3.47 23.82
N GLY A 307 -17.70 3.78 23.56
CA GLY A 307 -16.53 3.07 24.12
C GLY A 307 -15.28 3.98 24.35
N VAL A 308 -14.50 3.74 25.41
CA VAL A 308 -13.36 4.57 25.89
C VAL A 308 -12.01 4.09 25.35
N LEU A 309 -11.17 5.01 24.83
CA LEU A 309 -9.74 4.82 24.62
C LEU A 309 -9.00 6.13 24.95
N GLU A 310 -8.25 6.12 26.07
CA GLU A 310 -7.32 7.14 26.58
C GLU A 310 -7.89 8.32 27.41
N PRO A 311 -7.15 8.81 28.43
CA PRO A 311 -7.57 9.99 29.20
C PRO A 311 -7.56 11.23 28.30
N GLY A 312 -8.73 11.84 28.08
CA GLY A 312 -8.84 13.20 27.53
C GLY A 312 -9.41 13.33 26.10
N ARG A 313 -9.74 12.24 25.39
CA ARG A 313 -10.48 12.30 24.11
C ARG A 313 -11.77 11.49 24.19
N VAL A 314 -12.92 12.18 24.16
CA VAL A 314 -14.25 11.57 24.10
C VAL A 314 -14.69 11.51 22.64
N TYR A 315 -14.79 10.30 22.10
CA TYR A 315 -15.59 10.02 20.91
C TYR A 315 -16.71 9.09 21.35
N GLY A 316 -17.95 9.59 21.41
CA GLY A 316 -19.01 8.96 22.20
C GLY A 316 -20.36 8.91 21.52
N THR A 317 -21.21 8.03 22.04
CA THR A 317 -22.66 8.21 22.05
C THR A 317 -23.31 7.67 23.31
N ALA A 318 -23.64 8.54 24.26
CA ALA A 318 -24.92 8.46 24.95
C ALA A 318 -25.39 9.87 25.31
N ALA A 319 -26.72 9.99 25.22
CA ALA A 319 -27.56 11.17 25.20
C ALA A 319 -27.38 12.18 26.35
N ARG A 320 -27.81 13.41 26.02
CA ARG A 320 -28.27 14.53 26.87
C ARG A 320 -27.31 15.62 27.33
N GLU A 321 -26.02 15.59 27.01
CA GLU A 321 -25.12 16.73 27.32
C GLU A 321 -24.26 17.24 26.15
N LEU A 322 -24.54 16.86 24.90
CA LEU A 322 -23.86 17.43 23.72
C LEU A 322 -24.77 18.31 22.85
N THR A 323 -25.97 18.65 23.32
CA THR A 323 -26.89 19.61 22.67
C THR A 323 -26.48 21.08 22.84
N ALA A 324 -25.27 21.36 23.31
CA ALA A 324 -24.68 22.69 23.30
C ALA A 324 -23.29 22.63 22.65
N GLY A 325 -23.23 22.74 21.31
CA GLY A 325 -22.06 23.33 20.66
C GLY A 325 -21.18 22.47 19.73
N VAL A 326 -21.53 21.23 19.38
CA VAL A 326 -20.72 20.46 18.41
C VAL A 326 -21.36 20.48 17.02
N GLN A 327 -21.20 21.58 16.29
CA GLN A 327 -21.45 21.62 14.84
C GLN A 327 -20.30 20.89 14.12
N GLY A 328 -20.62 19.98 13.19
CA GLY A 328 -19.65 19.46 12.22
C GLY A 328 -18.92 18.16 12.54
N ARG A 329 -19.33 17.35 13.54
CA ARG A 329 -18.75 16.02 13.77
C ARG A 329 -19.74 14.89 13.54
N GLU A 330 -19.33 13.88 12.76
CA GLU A 330 -20.09 12.66 12.53
C GLU A 330 -19.98 11.67 13.67
N ILE A 331 -21.10 10.99 13.95
CA ILE A 331 -21.17 9.95 14.96
C ILE A 331 -20.99 8.59 14.29
N LEU A 332 -20.00 7.81 14.75
CA LEU A 332 -19.71 6.47 14.25
C LEU A 332 -20.08 5.36 15.24
N HIS A 333 -20.52 4.22 14.71
CA HIS A 333 -20.96 3.06 15.48
C HIS A 333 -20.17 1.81 15.08
N ARG A 334 -19.96 0.90 16.04
CA ARG A 334 -19.40 -0.41 15.74
C ARG A 334 -20.47 -1.29 15.09
N VAL A 335 -20.59 -1.18 13.78
CA VAL A 335 -21.53 -1.96 12.96
C VAL A 335 -20.89 -3.23 12.37
N GLY A 336 -19.57 -3.33 12.47
CA GLY A 336 -18.78 -4.41 11.90
C GLY A 336 -18.47 -4.20 10.43
N LYS A 337 -17.35 -4.77 9.96
CA LYS A 337 -16.81 -4.56 8.61
C LYS A 337 -17.84 -4.59 7.48
N LYS A 338 -18.73 -5.58 7.48
CA LYS A 338 -19.68 -5.77 6.38
C LYS A 338 -20.69 -4.62 6.29
N ALA A 339 -21.15 -4.12 7.44
CA ALA A 339 -22.15 -3.05 7.48
C ALA A 339 -21.51 -1.66 7.38
N ALA A 340 -20.28 -1.48 7.88
CA ALA A 340 -19.52 -0.25 7.73
C ALA A 340 -19.30 0.11 6.25
N GLY A 341 -19.16 -0.91 5.40
CA GLY A 341 -19.22 -0.75 3.96
C GLY A 341 -18.03 0.00 3.38
N ARG A 342 -18.20 0.39 2.11
CA ARG A 342 -17.16 0.99 1.25
C ARG A 342 -17.60 2.33 0.65
N GLU A 343 -18.70 2.86 1.16
CA GLU A 343 -19.31 4.08 0.66
C GLU A 343 -18.78 5.25 1.47
N LEU A 344 -18.23 6.27 0.81
CA LEU A 344 -17.85 7.54 1.40
C LEU A 344 -18.69 8.62 0.71
N ASP A 345 -19.54 9.29 1.50
CA ASP A 345 -20.46 10.33 1.03
C ASP A 345 -21.38 9.89 -0.12
N GLY A 346 -22.08 8.76 0.02
CA GLY A 346 -23.05 8.31 -0.98
C GLY A 346 -22.46 7.58 -2.18
N ARG A 347 -21.13 7.46 -2.26
CA ARG A 347 -20.41 6.96 -3.43
C ARG A 347 -19.31 5.96 -3.07
N ILE A 348 -19.07 5.01 -3.97
CA ILE A 348 -17.90 4.14 -3.96
C ILE A 348 -16.74 4.82 -4.71
N TRP A 349 -15.56 4.83 -4.09
CA TRP A 349 -14.34 5.39 -4.64
C TRP A 349 -13.36 4.26 -4.94
N ASP A 350 -13.32 3.85 -6.21
CA ASP A 350 -12.59 2.68 -6.70
C ASP A 350 -11.49 3.05 -7.72
N GLU A 351 -11.08 4.32 -7.76
CA GLU A 351 -10.07 4.78 -8.70
C GLU A 351 -8.73 4.03 -8.48
N SER A 352 -8.04 3.71 -9.58
CA SER A 352 -6.74 3.02 -9.58
C SER A 352 -6.00 3.29 -10.89
N PRO A 353 -4.66 3.21 -10.93
CA PRO A 353 -3.92 3.29 -12.17
C PRO A 353 -4.39 2.22 -13.17
N ALA A 354 -4.39 2.55 -14.46
CA ALA A 354 -4.71 1.59 -15.50
C ALA A 354 -3.67 0.46 -15.51
N THR A 355 -4.09 -0.79 -15.75
CA THR A 355 -3.10 -1.83 -16.00
C THR A 355 -2.44 -1.58 -17.36
N LEU A 356 -1.13 -1.80 -17.43
CA LEU A 356 -0.44 -1.72 -18.71
C LEU A 356 -1.06 -2.75 -19.65
N ALA A 357 -1.58 -2.27 -20.79
CA ALA A 357 -2.03 -3.16 -21.85
C ALA A 357 -0.83 -4.02 -22.26
N THR A 358 -0.87 -5.32 -21.98
CA THR A 358 0.13 -6.23 -22.52
C THR A 358 0.06 -6.17 -24.04
N VAL A 359 1.17 -5.80 -24.67
CA VAL A 359 1.40 -6.12 -26.08
C VAL A 359 1.27 -7.65 -26.19
N ALA A 360 0.25 -8.10 -26.92
CA ALA A 360 -0.20 -9.49 -26.97
C ALA A 360 0.86 -10.46 -27.51
#